data_AF-A0A2E4F2C5-F1
#
_entry.id   AF-A0A2E4F2C5-F1
#
_cell.length_a   1.000
_cell.length_b   1.000
_cell.length_c   1.000
_cell.angle_alpha   90.00
_cell.angle_beta   90.00
_cell.angle_gamma   90.00
#
_symmetry.space_group_name_H-M   'P 1'
#
loop_
_entity.id
_entity.type
_entity.pdbx_description
1 polymer ?
#
loop_
_entity_poly.entity_id
_entity_poly.type
_entity_poly.pdbx_seq_one_letter_code
_entity_poly.pdbx_strand_id
1 'polypeptide(L)'
;MPTGGNSMSKTKRQKRFRHFCAITTIMISVAVIGATLGHTSARAEEIKYYAGAGIYQSAGCMGCHKWHGMGGTGYAGTPINFRSTPLTAEQIRQVVSCGRPGTGMPYFRKTAYKDDFDCYDMTREELGDDLMPPRGKTWLVPRQVRQVTNFIVEHFQDRDNEILKSDCQIFFGDSKMCTQIDLIPGGGGGDGH
;
A
#
# COMPACT_ATOMS: atom_id res chain seq x y z
N MET A 1 -46.14 -15.83 -0.37
CA MET A 1 -46.70 -16.23 0.94
C MET A 1 -47.72 -17.32 0.70
N PRO A 2 -47.42 -18.55 1.14
CA PRO A 2 -48.43 -19.37 1.79
C PRO A 2 -47.94 -19.84 3.16
N THR A 3 -48.90 -19.90 4.07
CA THR A 3 -48.84 -20.41 5.44
C THR A 3 -48.80 -21.94 5.43
N GLY A 4 -48.11 -22.53 6.41
CA GLY A 4 -48.15 -23.99 6.58
C GLY A 4 -47.18 -24.50 7.64
N GLY A 5 -47.58 -24.41 8.91
CA GLY A 5 -46.90 -25.09 10.00
C GLY A 5 -47.33 -26.56 10.09
N ASN A 6 -46.37 -27.43 10.41
CA ASN A 6 -46.49 -28.72 11.11
C ASN A 6 -45.06 -29.28 11.20
N SER A 7 -44.60 -30.08 12.16
CA SER A 7 -45.21 -30.72 13.32
C SER A 7 -44.03 -31.19 14.18
N MET A 8 -44.08 -30.94 15.49
CA MET A 8 -43.18 -31.57 16.45
C MET A 8 -43.53 -33.05 16.58
N SER A 9 -42.54 -33.94 16.45
CA SER A 9 -42.63 -35.28 17.04
C SER A 9 -41.34 -35.65 17.77
N LYS A 10 -41.46 -35.66 19.09
CA LYS A 10 -40.55 -36.30 20.04
C LYS A 10 -40.77 -37.80 19.97
N THR A 11 -39.73 -38.64 19.98
CA THR A 11 -39.77 -39.90 20.76
C THR A 11 -38.41 -40.60 20.91
N LYS A 12 -38.02 -40.82 22.18
CA LYS A 12 -37.48 -42.06 22.78
C LYS A 12 -36.13 -42.60 22.25
N ARG A 13 -35.15 -43.05 23.04
CA ARG A 13 -35.10 -43.47 24.46
C ARG A 13 -33.63 -43.78 24.81
N GLN A 14 -33.20 -43.34 25.99
CA GLN A 14 -31.93 -43.71 26.63
C GLN A 14 -31.71 -45.22 26.74
N LYS A 15 -30.45 -45.68 26.66
CA LYS A 15 -29.86 -46.80 27.40
C LYS A 15 -28.33 -46.59 27.38
N ARG A 16 -27.74 -45.99 28.42
CA ARG A 16 -27.11 -46.68 29.56
C ARG A 16 -26.12 -47.78 29.12
N PHE A 17 -24.82 -47.46 29.15
CA PHE A 17 -23.81 -48.44 29.55
C PHE A 17 -22.89 -47.80 30.58
N ARG A 18 -22.99 -48.32 31.80
CA ARG A 18 -22.27 -47.88 33.00
C ARG A 18 -20.96 -48.66 33.08
N HIS A 19 -19.86 -47.92 33.20
CA HIS A 19 -18.74 -48.09 34.13
C HIS A 19 -18.61 -49.46 34.85
N PHE A 20 -17.48 -50.14 34.64
CA PHE A 20 -16.90 -51.10 35.59
C PHE A 20 -15.36 -51.10 35.53
N CYS A 21 -14.76 -51.04 36.73
CA CYS A 21 -13.39 -51.41 37.17
C CYS A 21 -12.19 -50.79 36.43
N ALA A 22 -11.47 -49.79 36.94
CA ALA A 22 -10.67 -49.72 38.18
C ALA A 22 -9.47 -50.69 38.22
N ILE A 23 -8.28 -50.08 38.24
CA ILE A 23 -6.98 -50.52 38.83
C ILE A 23 -6.08 -51.40 37.94
N THR A 24 -5.01 -50.78 37.41
CA THR A 24 -3.61 -51.19 37.68
C THR A 24 -2.68 -50.02 37.37
N THR A 25 -2.10 -49.48 38.44
CA THR A 25 -0.94 -48.58 38.50
C THR A 25 0.31 -49.22 37.90
N ILE A 26 0.96 -48.56 36.93
CA ILE A 26 2.42 -48.63 36.77
C ILE A 26 2.95 -47.21 36.50
N MET A 27 3.61 -46.66 37.51
CA MET A 27 4.51 -45.52 37.44
C MET A 27 5.80 -45.95 36.74
N ILE A 28 6.13 -45.38 35.58
CA ILE A 28 7.52 -45.23 35.16
C ILE A 28 7.71 -43.80 34.68
N SER A 29 8.27 -43.01 35.58
CA SER A 29 8.90 -41.73 35.34
C SER A 29 10.14 -41.93 34.44
N VAL A 30 10.07 -41.52 33.19
CA VAL A 30 11.29 -41.16 32.42
C VAL A 30 11.26 -39.65 32.26
N ALA A 31 11.90 -38.98 33.20
CA ALA A 31 12.38 -37.63 32.98
C ALA A 31 13.55 -37.68 31.98
N VAL A 32 13.63 -36.62 31.18
CA VAL A 32 14.86 -35.96 30.68
C VAL A 32 14.84 -35.70 29.17
N ILE A 33 14.44 -34.46 28.84
CA ILE A 33 15.15 -33.49 28.01
C ILE A 33 15.59 -33.97 26.62
N GLY A 34 14.93 -33.47 25.57
CA GLY A 34 15.46 -33.58 24.22
C GLY A 34 14.57 -32.93 23.16
N ALA A 35 14.89 -31.67 22.82
CA ALA A 35 14.48 -30.97 21.61
C ALA A 35 13.00 -30.53 21.50
N THR A 36 12.61 -29.55 22.33
CA THR A 36 11.82 -28.44 21.78
C THR A 36 12.72 -27.66 20.81
N LEU A 37 12.92 -28.20 19.61
CA LEU A 37 13.37 -27.39 18.48
C LEU A 37 12.26 -26.38 18.22
N GLY A 38 12.36 -25.23 18.90
CA GLY A 38 11.66 -24.03 18.52
C GLY A 38 12.05 -23.75 17.08
N HIS A 39 11.17 -24.11 16.14
CA HIS A 39 11.19 -23.52 14.82
C HIS A 39 10.80 -22.05 15.01
N THR A 40 11.76 -21.22 15.38
CA THR A 40 11.74 -19.83 14.97
C THR A 40 12.02 -19.85 13.47
N SER A 41 11.00 -20.16 12.67
CA SER A 41 11.03 -19.78 11.26
C SER A 41 11.12 -18.27 11.28
N ALA A 42 12.33 -17.74 11.08
CA ALA A 42 12.51 -16.39 10.61
C ALA A 42 11.61 -16.29 9.38
N ARG A 43 10.47 -15.62 9.51
CA ARG A 43 9.69 -15.25 8.34
C ARG A 43 10.59 -14.28 7.61
N ALA A 44 11.23 -14.74 6.55
CA ALA A 44 11.74 -13.85 5.54
C ALA A 44 10.59 -12.89 5.22
N GLU A 45 10.78 -11.61 5.53
CA GLU A 45 9.80 -10.58 5.21
C GLU A 45 9.57 -10.68 3.70
N GLU A 46 8.40 -11.16 3.30
CA GLU A 46 8.03 -11.26 1.90
C GLU A 46 8.04 -9.82 1.36
N ILE A 47 9.02 -9.49 0.51
CA ILE A 47 9.04 -8.19 -0.16
C ILE A 47 7.76 -8.11 -0.98
N LYS A 48 6.76 -7.39 -0.47
CA LYS A 48 5.47 -7.21 -1.14
C LYS A 48 5.74 -6.59 -2.51
N TYR A 49 5.44 -7.32 -3.57
CA TYR A 49 5.58 -6.83 -4.93
C TYR A 49 4.45 -5.84 -5.25
N TYR A 50 4.82 -4.62 -5.64
CA TYR A 50 3.88 -3.61 -6.11
C TYR A 50 4.02 -3.40 -7.61
N ALA A 51 3.03 -3.82 -8.40
CA ALA A 51 3.01 -3.59 -9.84
C ALA A 51 3.15 -2.09 -10.22
N GLY A 52 2.72 -1.19 -9.32
CA GLY A 52 2.85 0.26 -9.48
C GLY A 52 4.24 0.84 -9.22
N ALA A 53 5.15 0.13 -8.54
CA ALA A 53 6.47 0.67 -8.21
C ALA A 53 7.34 0.90 -9.46
N GLY A 54 7.33 -0.06 -10.40
CA GLY A 54 8.03 0.11 -11.68
C GLY A 54 7.45 1.26 -12.52
N ILE A 55 6.13 1.50 -12.44
CA ILE A 55 5.48 2.63 -13.10
C ILE A 55 5.90 3.94 -12.43
N TYR A 56 5.89 4.00 -11.10
CA TYR A 56 6.33 5.15 -10.31
C TYR A 56 7.76 5.59 -10.68
N GLN A 57 8.68 4.63 -10.85
CA GLN A 57 10.04 4.89 -11.28
C GLN A 57 10.11 5.34 -12.74
N SER A 58 9.53 4.56 -13.66
CA SER A 58 9.65 4.78 -15.11
C SER A 58 8.90 6.03 -15.61
N ALA A 59 7.80 6.42 -14.95
CA ALA A 59 7.07 7.66 -15.21
C ALA A 59 7.76 8.91 -14.64
N GLY A 60 8.84 8.75 -13.85
CA GLY A 60 9.61 9.86 -13.30
C GLY A 60 9.04 10.47 -12.02
N CYS A 61 8.09 9.80 -11.35
CA CYS A 61 7.48 10.30 -10.11
C CYS A 61 8.53 10.57 -9.02
N MET A 62 9.56 9.71 -8.94
CA MET A 62 10.69 9.86 -8.00
C MET A 62 11.49 11.14 -8.17
N GLY A 63 11.47 11.79 -9.35
CA GLY A 63 12.21 13.04 -9.56
C GLY A 63 11.80 14.12 -8.55
N CYS A 64 10.48 14.19 -8.28
CA CYS A 64 9.90 15.13 -7.34
C CYS A 64 9.55 14.46 -6.01
N HIS A 65 8.82 13.34 -6.04
CA HIS A 65 8.29 12.68 -4.84
C HIS A 65 9.28 11.76 -4.11
N LYS A 66 10.47 11.55 -4.68
CA LYS A 66 11.54 10.67 -4.18
C LYS A 66 11.12 9.20 -4.08
N TRP A 67 12.10 8.32 -3.85
CA TRP A 67 11.85 6.88 -3.71
C TRP A 67 11.09 6.54 -2.42
N HIS A 68 11.32 7.33 -1.36
CA HIS A 68 10.66 7.18 -0.07
C HIS A 68 9.30 7.91 0.01
N GLY A 69 8.84 8.58 -1.05
CA GLY A 69 7.49 9.16 -1.12
C GLY A 69 7.27 10.46 -0.29
N MET A 70 8.28 11.00 0.39
CA MET A 70 8.11 12.22 1.19
C MET A 70 8.16 13.50 0.36
N GLY A 71 8.60 13.43 -0.89
CA GLY A 71 8.85 14.64 -1.68
C GLY A 71 10.01 15.48 -1.12
N GLY A 72 9.88 16.79 -1.22
CA GLY A 72 10.91 17.78 -0.86
C GLY A 72 10.95 18.93 -1.86
N THR A 73 11.50 20.08 -1.46
CA THR A 73 11.63 21.26 -2.34
C THR A 73 12.47 20.94 -3.59
N GLY A 74 12.04 21.40 -4.76
CA GLY A 74 12.77 21.12 -6.01
C GLY A 74 12.16 21.75 -7.26
N TYR A 75 12.66 21.31 -8.42
CA TYR A 75 12.41 21.89 -9.75
C TYR A 75 10.93 22.00 -10.18
N ALA A 76 10.02 21.27 -9.54
CA ALA A 76 8.59 21.27 -9.85
C ALA A 76 7.70 21.83 -8.72
N GLY A 77 8.31 22.55 -7.77
CA GLY A 77 7.66 23.08 -6.56
C GLY A 77 7.86 22.17 -5.34
N THR A 78 6.91 22.22 -4.41
CA THR A 78 6.89 21.40 -3.18
C THR A 78 5.89 20.25 -3.35
N PRO A 79 6.31 19.09 -3.88
CA PRO A 79 5.48 17.89 -3.90
C PRO A 79 5.03 17.53 -2.49
N ILE A 80 3.81 17.02 -2.39
CA ILE A 80 3.26 16.55 -1.11
C ILE A 80 4.04 15.34 -0.61
N ASN A 81 4.07 15.19 0.71
CA ASN A 81 4.48 13.96 1.36
C ASN A 81 3.34 12.93 1.23
N PHE A 82 3.55 11.87 0.45
CA PHE A 82 2.54 10.81 0.28
C PHE A 82 2.29 10.03 1.57
N ARG A 83 3.21 10.09 2.54
CA ARG A 83 3.07 9.35 3.80
C ARG A 83 2.13 9.99 4.80
N SER A 84 1.90 11.30 4.68
CA SER A 84 0.97 12.07 5.52
C SER A 84 -0.14 12.75 4.72
N THR A 85 -0.30 12.39 3.44
CA THR A 85 -1.29 13.04 2.58
C THR A 85 -2.72 12.64 2.97
N PRO A 86 -3.66 13.60 3.06
CA PRO A 86 -5.08 13.29 3.28
C PRO A 86 -5.81 12.88 1.99
N LEU A 87 -5.11 12.87 0.84
CA LEU A 87 -5.75 12.60 -0.44
C LEU A 87 -6.20 11.14 -0.54
N THR A 88 -7.42 10.93 -0.98
CA THR A 88 -7.95 9.60 -1.31
C THR A 88 -7.29 9.03 -2.56
N ALA A 89 -7.39 7.71 -2.74
CA ALA A 89 -6.95 7.05 -3.97
C ALA A 89 -7.55 7.68 -5.23
N GLU A 90 -8.82 8.10 -5.18
CA GLU A 90 -9.51 8.71 -6.30
C GLU A 90 -8.96 10.10 -6.64
N GLN A 91 -8.68 10.93 -5.62
CA GLN A 91 -8.03 12.23 -5.81
C GLN A 91 -6.61 12.06 -6.38
N ILE A 92 -5.83 11.10 -5.86
CA ILE A 92 -4.50 10.78 -6.40
C ILE A 92 -4.63 10.31 -7.85
N ARG A 93 -5.63 9.49 -8.18
CA ARG A 93 -5.90 9.02 -9.55
C ARG A 93 -6.21 10.18 -10.50
N GLN A 94 -7.00 11.16 -10.06
CA GLN A 94 -7.29 12.38 -10.82
C GLN A 94 -6.01 13.19 -11.04
N VAL A 95 -5.22 13.45 -10.00
CA VAL A 95 -3.95 14.20 -10.09
C VAL A 95 -2.94 13.50 -11.00
N VAL A 96 -2.77 12.17 -10.90
CA VAL A 96 -1.88 11.44 -11.83
C VAL A 96 -2.41 11.51 -13.26
N SER A 97 -3.72 11.46 -13.46
CA SER A 97 -4.31 11.53 -14.80
C SER A 97 -4.13 12.92 -15.43
N CYS A 98 -4.46 13.96 -14.68
CA CYS A 98 -4.66 15.34 -15.12
C CYS A 98 -3.50 16.27 -14.78
N GLY A 99 -2.48 15.82 -14.05
CA GLY A 99 -1.49 16.72 -13.46
C GLY A 99 -2.14 17.67 -12.45
N ARG A 100 -1.42 18.71 -12.03
CA ARG A 100 -1.98 19.75 -11.16
C ARG A 100 -1.82 21.13 -11.80
N PRO A 101 -2.92 21.79 -12.18
CA PRO A 101 -2.88 23.10 -12.83
C PRO A 101 -2.02 24.13 -12.10
N GLY A 102 -1.28 24.94 -12.87
CA GLY A 102 -0.38 25.97 -12.35
C GLY A 102 0.86 25.44 -11.63
N THR A 103 1.19 24.15 -11.77
CA THR A 103 2.34 23.54 -11.09
C THR A 103 3.20 22.69 -12.02
N GLY A 104 4.36 22.24 -11.52
CA GLY A 104 5.23 21.33 -12.27
C GLY A 104 4.77 19.87 -12.31
N MET A 105 3.68 19.49 -11.62
CA MET A 105 3.19 18.11 -11.64
C MET A 105 2.51 17.80 -12.98
N PRO A 106 3.07 16.90 -13.81
CA PRO A 106 2.58 16.70 -15.17
C PRO A 106 1.34 15.83 -15.23
N TYR A 107 0.59 15.95 -16.33
CA TYR A 107 -0.49 15.02 -16.68
C TYR A 107 0.07 13.79 -17.41
N PHE A 108 -0.44 12.60 -17.07
CA PHE A 108 0.06 11.33 -17.61
C PHE A 108 -0.93 10.61 -18.54
N ARG A 109 -2.20 11.05 -18.61
CA ARG A 109 -3.15 10.52 -19.60
C ARG A 109 -3.08 11.31 -20.90
N LYS A 110 -3.00 10.60 -22.03
CA LYS A 110 -3.06 11.21 -23.38
C LYS A 110 -4.38 11.96 -23.63
N THR A 111 -5.43 11.59 -22.90
CA THR A 111 -6.78 12.14 -23.00
C THR A 111 -7.04 13.28 -22.00
N ALA A 112 -6.10 13.63 -21.13
CA ALA A 112 -6.32 14.69 -20.14
C ALA A 112 -6.66 16.03 -20.81
N TYR A 113 -7.68 16.72 -20.27
CA TYR A 113 -8.21 17.99 -20.78
C TYR A 113 -8.67 17.92 -22.24
N LYS A 114 -9.29 16.80 -22.62
CA LYS A 114 -9.98 16.59 -23.89
C LYS A 114 -11.40 16.13 -23.62
N ASP A 115 -12.26 16.25 -24.62
CA ASP A 115 -13.70 15.93 -24.53
C ASP A 115 -14.02 14.53 -23.96
N ASP A 116 -13.08 13.58 -24.05
CA ASP A 116 -13.27 12.18 -23.64
C ASP A 116 -12.78 11.86 -22.21
N PHE A 117 -12.19 12.83 -21.50
CA PHE A 117 -11.75 12.63 -20.12
C PHE A 117 -11.79 13.92 -19.30
N ASP A 118 -12.71 13.94 -18.34
CA ASP A 118 -12.89 15.03 -17.42
C ASP A 118 -11.69 15.19 -16.47
N CYS A 119 -11.12 16.39 -16.51
CA CYS A 119 -10.07 16.86 -15.62
C CYS A 119 -10.52 18.15 -14.93
N TYR A 120 -11.00 18.01 -13.69
CA TYR A 120 -11.42 19.13 -12.83
C TYR A 120 -12.59 19.96 -13.39
N ASP A 121 -13.44 19.37 -14.23
CA ASP A 121 -14.50 20.08 -14.97
C ASP A 121 -13.94 21.26 -15.78
N MET A 122 -12.71 21.13 -16.27
CA MET A 122 -11.99 22.15 -17.03
C MET A 122 -11.50 21.62 -18.37
N THR A 123 -11.62 22.47 -19.38
CA THR A 123 -11.03 22.28 -20.71
C THR A 123 -9.62 22.87 -20.79
N ARG A 124 -8.88 22.51 -21.83
CA ARG A 124 -7.57 23.11 -22.10
C ARG A 124 -7.70 24.61 -22.37
N GLU A 125 -8.76 25.00 -23.06
CA GLU A 125 -9.06 26.38 -23.45
C GLU A 125 -9.35 27.25 -22.23
N GLU A 126 -10.10 26.72 -21.25
CA GLU A 126 -10.41 27.43 -19.99
C GLU A 126 -9.19 27.60 -19.09
N LEU A 127 -8.28 26.62 -19.06
CA LEU A 127 -7.03 26.71 -18.30
C LEU A 127 -6.06 27.74 -18.88
N GLY A 128 -6.00 27.85 -20.22
CA GLY A 128 -4.95 28.59 -20.92
C GLY A 128 -3.56 27.95 -20.75
N ASP A 129 -2.57 28.52 -21.43
CA ASP A 129 -1.22 27.94 -21.45
C ASP A 129 -0.47 28.10 -20.12
N ASP A 130 -0.80 29.13 -19.32
CA ASP A 130 -0.13 29.43 -18.05
C ASP A 130 -0.44 28.43 -16.93
N LEU A 131 -1.69 27.93 -16.90
CA LEU A 131 -2.12 26.96 -15.88
C LEU A 131 -2.06 25.52 -16.38
N MET A 132 -1.83 25.30 -17.68
CA MET A 132 -1.75 23.97 -18.23
C MET A 132 -0.61 23.15 -17.59
N PRO A 133 -0.89 22.00 -16.95
CA PRO A 133 0.15 21.15 -16.43
C PRO A 133 1.08 20.68 -17.56
N PRO A 134 2.39 20.52 -17.29
CA PRO A 134 3.31 20.00 -18.29
C PRO A 134 2.94 18.57 -18.69
N ARG A 135 3.38 18.16 -19.88
CA ARG A 135 3.17 16.79 -20.35
C ARG A 135 4.11 15.82 -19.63
N GLY A 136 3.59 14.69 -19.16
CA GLY A 136 4.40 13.61 -18.62
C GLY A 136 5.37 13.05 -19.66
N LYS A 137 6.57 12.64 -19.21
CA LYS A 137 7.58 12.04 -20.10
C LYS A 137 7.04 10.79 -20.80
N THR A 138 6.23 10.01 -20.09
CA THR A 138 5.61 8.76 -20.55
C THR A 138 4.09 8.86 -20.43
N TRP A 139 3.35 8.25 -21.36
CA TRP A 139 1.90 8.11 -21.25
C TRP A 139 1.53 6.88 -20.42
N LEU A 140 0.57 7.04 -19.52
CA LEU A 140 0.01 5.94 -18.74
C LEU A 140 -1.39 5.61 -19.24
N VAL A 141 -1.63 4.32 -19.51
CA VAL A 141 -3.00 3.83 -19.78
C VAL A 141 -3.79 3.75 -18.47
N PRO A 142 -5.15 3.69 -18.50
CA PRO A 142 -5.95 3.70 -17.28
C PRO A 142 -5.57 2.63 -16.25
N ARG A 143 -5.14 1.44 -16.72
CA ARG A 143 -4.63 0.38 -15.83
C ARG A 143 -3.36 0.80 -15.10
N GLN A 144 -2.41 1.43 -15.78
CA GLN A 144 -1.15 1.87 -15.19
C GLN A 144 -1.37 3.01 -14.20
N VAL A 145 -2.27 3.95 -14.52
CA VAL A 145 -2.68 5.01 -13.57
C VAL A 145 -3.21 4.38 -12.28
N ARG A 146 -4.13 3.41 -12.36
CA ARG A 146 -4.62 2.71 -11.16
C ARG A 146 -3.50 1.98 -10.41
N GLN A 147 -2.59 1.30 -11.11
CA GLN A 147 -1.49 0.58 -10.48
C GLN A 147 -0.55 1.50 -9.70
N VAL A 148 -0.17 2.65 -10.27
CA VAL A 148 0.69 3.62 -9.55
C VAL A 148 -0.04 4.32 -8.41
N THR A 149 -1.33 4.64 -8.58
CA THR A 149 -2.18 5.17 -7.50
C THR A 149 -2.26 4.20 -6.34
N ASN A 150 -2.56 2.92 -6.60
CA ASN A 150 -2.62 1.90 -5.56
C ASN A 150 -1.27 1.72 -4.86
N PHE A 151 -0.17 1.76 -5.61
CA PHE A 151 1.16 1.74 -5.01
C PHE A 151 1.35 2.94 -4.06
N ILE A 152 1.02 4.16 -4.47
CA ILE A 152 1.17 5.35 -3.61
C ILE A 152 0.37 5.19 -2.31
N VAL A 153 -0.89 4.78 -2.41
CA VAL A 153 -1.80 4.61 -1.26
C VAL A 153 -1.34 3.46 -0.37
N GLU A 154 -1.19 2.26 -0.92
CA GLU A 154 -0.90 1.06 -0.13
C GLU A 154 0.51 1.03 0.44
N HIS A 155 1.47 1.69 -0.22
CA HIS A 155 2.87 1.64 0.21
C HIS A 155 3.27 2.84 1.06
N PHE A 156 2.81 4.06 0.76
CA PHE A 156 3.29 5.25 1.47
C PHE A 156 2.34 5.77 2.54
N GLN A 157 1.01 5.81 2.31
CA GLN A 157 0.08 6.49 3.22
C GLN A 157 0.13 5.94 4.64
N ASP A 158 -0.09 6.83 5.61
CA ASP A 158 -0.11 6.56 7.05
C ASP A 158 1.21 5.97 7.60
N ARG A 159 2.35 6.31 6.97
CA ARG A 159 3.71 5.87 7.36
C ARG A 159 4.68 7.04 7.48
N ASP A 160 4.21 8.18 7.99
CA ASP A 160 4.89 9.49 8.02
C ASP A 160 6.26 9.50 8.71
N ASN A 161 6.46 8.67 9.73
CA ASN A 161 7.64 8.69 10.59
C ASN A 161 8.68 7.58 10.32
N GLU A 162 8.46 6.71 9.32
CA GLU A 162 9.28 5.50 9.17
C GLU A 162 9.67 5.23 7.71
N ILE A 163 10.95 5.43 7.38
CA ILE A 163 11.53 4.97 6.13
C ILE A 163 12.21 3.63 6.40
N LEU A 164 11.71 2.56 5.81
CA LEU A 164 12.25 1.22 6.00
C LEU A 164 13.32 0.90 4.94
N LYS A 165 14.24 0.01 5.30
CA LYS A 165 15.15 -0.62 4.33
C LYS A 165 14.39 -1.27 3.18
N SER A 166 13.25 -1.90 3.46
CA SER A 166 12.39 -2.53 2.46
C SER A 166 11.80 -1.52 1.46
N ASP A 167 11.54 -0.27 1.87
CA ASP A 167 11.09 0.79 0.96
C ASP A 167 12.17 1.10 -0.11
N CYS A 168 13.45 1.04 0.26
CA CYS A 168 14.56 1.21 -0.68
C CYS A 168 14.75 -0.01 -1.57
N GLN A 169 14.64 -1.21 -1.00
CA GLN A 169 14.83 -2.46 -1.74
C GLN A 169 13.80 -2.63 -2.87
N ILE A 170 12.60 -2.03 -2.77
CA ILE A 170 11.62 -1.99 -3.86
C ILE A 170 12.20 -1.41 -5.16
N PHE A 171 13.04 -0.38 -5.06
CA PHE A 171 13.59 0.32 -6.23
C PHE A 171 15.04 -0.06 -6.54
N PHE A 172 15.78 -0.49 -5.53
CA PHE A 172 17.24 -0.67 -5.63
C PHE A 172 17.72 -2.07 -5.27
N GLY A 173 16.82 -3.00 -4.93
CA GLY A 173 17.18 -4.35 -4.47
C GLY A 173 18.15 -4.31 -3.29
N ASP A 174 19.05 -5.29 -3.21
CA ASP A 174 20.06 -5.40 -2.13
C ASP A 174 21.27 -4.46 -2.30
N SER A 175 21.07 -3.32 -2.96
CA SER A 175 22.12 -2.31 -3.13
C SER A 175 22.64 -1.80 -1.78
N LYS A 176 23.95 -1.48 -1.74
CA LYS A 176 24.62 -0.90 -0.55
C LYS A 176 23.98 0.42 -0.09
N MET A 177 23.29 1.14 -0.96
CA MET A 177 22.56 2.35 -0.55
C MET A 177 21.44 2.06 0.46
N CYS A 178 20.85 0.87 0.41
CA CYS A 178 19.76 0.49 1.32
C CYS A 178 20.27 0.05 2.70
N THR A 179 21.56 -0.19 2.88
CA THR A 179 22.14 -0.59 4.19
C THR A 179 22.43 0.59 5.12
N GLN A 180 22.18 1.83 4.67
CA GLN A 180 22.46 3.06 5.42
C GLN A 180 21.18 3.80 5.86
N ILE A 181 20.01 3.18 5.73
CA ILE A 181 18.70 3.84 5.95
C ILE A 181 18.39 4.05 7.42
N ASP A 182 18.99 3.26 8.32
CA ASP A 182 18.89 3.42 9.78
C ASP A 182 19.41 4.78 10.29
N LEU A 183 19.96 5.62 9.40
CA LEU A 183 20.54 6.94 9.68
C LEU A 183 19.72 8.11 9.14
N ILE A 184 18.53 7.89 8.57
CA ILE A 184 17.64 9.00 8.15
C ILE A 184 16.60 9.21 9.25
N PRO A 185 16.74 10.25 10.10
CA PRO A 185 15.67 10.60 11.03
C PRO A 185 14.41 10.89 10.21
N GLY A 186 13.33 10.17 10.49
CA GLY A 186 11.99 10.51 10.01
C GLY A 186 11.76 12.00 10.25
N GLY A 187 11.29 12.68 9.20
CA GLY A 187 11.37 14.13 9.04
C GLY A 187 11.09 14.92 10.32
N GLY A 188 12.15 15.53 10.86
CA GLY A 188 12.00 16.62 11.80
C GLY A 188 11.36 17.80 11.08
N GLY A 189 10.08 18.05 11.39
CA GLY A 189 9.49 19.37 11.22
C GLY A 189 10.36 20.36 11.98
N GLY A 190 11.11 21.16 11.24
CA GLY A 190 11.95 22.23 11.76
C GLY A 190 11.47 23.52 11.14
N ASP A 191 10.54 24.17 11.83
CA ASP A 191 10.20 25.57 11.62
C ASP A 191 11.47 26.41 11.81
N GLY A 192 11.80 27.28 10.86
CA GLY A 192 13.06 28.00 10.91
C GLY A 192 13.12 29.24 10.01
N HIS A 193 12.51 30.32 10.53
CA HIS A 193 12.70 31.75 10.25
C HIS A 193 12.43 32.28 8.83
#